data_AF-A0A562IBV3-F1
#
_entry.id   AF-A0A562IBV3-F1
#
_cell.length_a   1.000
_cell.length_b   1.000
_cell.length_c   1.000
_cell.angle_alpha   90.00
_cell.angle_beta   90.00
_cell.angle_gamma   90.00
#
_symmetry.space_group_name_H-M   'P 1'
#
loop_
_entity.id
_entity.type
_entity.pdbx_description
1 polymer ?
#
loop_
_entity_poly.entity_id
_entity_poly.type
_entity_poly.pdbx_seq_one_letter_code
_entity_poly.pdbx_strand_id
1 'polypeptide(L)'
;MPAGTAGDTRTVTGSVSTPATEGSLANNSGMTTFTYAVPPPGDLNVSGLDVVATDELRANQESEVSAYVWTEGGSPAEDVVVRLPLPPTVDFLSVDAGDPAWACRLEETTDRFVERTRDYWDIGTPGLNVRVQLRAQPGTPAGPLTFTATASAGTPESSTENNTAPDTVTYVAEGAVAGHVWLDLDRDGQRDAGEPMALDKTIGLTVVPETGSLPWDWPGINTNTVRGTYWGGRLKPGRYTVKVLLPYGSTTQFTTSDLGDDASDSDIVSYVGGYYPYGLSALVEVHDGAEIQVDVGILPQS
;
A
#
# COMPACT_ATOMS: atom_id res chain seq x y z
N MET A 1 -35.53 -0.29 35.62
CA MET A 1 -35.76 -1.29 36.69
C MET A 1 -34.60 -1.18 37.67
N PRO A 2 -34.79 -1.34 38.99
CA PRO A 2 -33.70 -1.52 39.94
C PRO A 2 -32.81 -2.71 39.54
N ALA A 3 -31.55 -2.70 39.96
CA ALA A 3 -30.67 -3.86 39.84
C ALA A 3 -31.29 -5.09 40.56
N GLY A 4 -31.09 -6.29 40.01
CA GLY A 4 -31.57 -7.55 40.55
C GLY A 4 -30.59 -8.68 40.30
N THR A 5 -30.76 -9.81 40.98
CA THR A 5 -29.89 -10.99 40.82
C THR A 5 -30.44 -11.91 39.73
N ALA A 6 -29.56 -12.50 38.92
CA ALA A 6 -29.99 -13.41 37.87
C ALA A 6 -30.75 -14.62 38.42
N GLY A 7 -31.85 -14.98 37.75
CA GLY A 7 -32.80 -15.99 38.20
C GLY A 7 -33.91 -15.42 39.09
N ASP A 8 -33.76 -14.23 39.67
CA ASP A 8 -34.83 -13.60 40.43
C ASP A 8 -35.98 -13.24 39.49
N THR A 9 -37.20 -13.34 40.01
CA THR A 9 -38.39 -12.88 39.30
C THR A 9 -38.91 -11.59 39.91
N ARG A 10 -39.42 -10.71 39.06
CA ARG A 10 -40.07 -9.47 39.46
C ARG A 10 -41.44 -9.38 38.82
N THR A 11 -42.46 -9.37 39.65
CA THR A 11 -43.83 -9.10 39.23
C THR A 11 -44.10 -7.60 39.24
N VAL A 12 -44.53 -7.07 38.10
CA VAL A 12 -45.03 -5.70 37.97
C VAL A 12 -46.54 -5.76 37.85
N THR A 13 -47.23 -5.03 38.72
CA THR A 13 -48.69 -4.90 38.68
C THR A 13 -49.04 -3.56 38.06
N GLY A 14 -49.74 -3.59 36.93
CA GLY A 14 -50.44 -2.42 36.40
C GLY A 14 -51.86 -2.40 36.96
N SER A 15 -52.35 -1.23 37.35
CA SER A 15 -53.75 -1.06 37.71
C SER A 15 -54.34 0.16 37.02
N VAL A 16 -55.64 0.11 36.77
CA VAL A 16 -56.43 1.20 36.20
C VAL A 16 -57.58 1.50 37.15
N SER A 17 -57.94 2.77 37.28
CA SER A 17 -59.09 3.19 38.07
C SER A 17 -59.81 4.37 37.43
N THR A 18 -61.09 4.50 37.73
CA THR A 18 -61.95 5.61 37.29
C THR A 18 -62.76 6.13 38.48
N PRO A 19 -63.10 7.43 38.53
CA PRO A 19 -63.96 7.99 39.57
C PRO A 19 -65.45 7.60 39.42
N ALA A 20 -65.84 7.01 38.29
CA ALA A 20 -67.20 6.52 38.08
C ALA A 20 -67.42 5.16 38.75
N THR A 21 -68.67 4.83 39.12
CA THR A 21 -69.01 3.53 39.68
C THR A 21 -68.80 2.42 38.63
N GLU A 22 -67.91 1.48 38.93
CA GLU A 22 -67.68 0.30 38.09
C GLU A 22 -68.52 -0.89 38.56
N GLY A 23 -69.05 -1.64 37.59
CA GLY A 23 -69.84 -2.85 37.86
C GLY A 23 -68.99 -4.01 38.40
N SER A 24 -67.67 -3.96 38.24
CA SER A 24 -66.72 -4.90 38.83
C SER A 24 -65.35 -4.25 38.92
N LEU A 25 -64.66 -4.46 40.04
CA LEU A 25 -63.27 -4.05 40.24
C LEU A 25 -62.28 -5.21 40.01
N ALA A 26 -62.78 -6.41 39.68
CA ALA A 26 -62.00 -7.63 39.64
C ALA A 26 -60.99 -7.69 38.47
N ASN A 27 -61.19 -6.87 37.44
CA ASN A 27 -60.35 -6.82 36.23
C ASN A 27 -59.53 -5.53 36.12
N ASN A 28 -59.48 -4.71 37.18
CA ASN A 28 -58.80 -3.41 37.18
C ASN A 28 -57.29 -3.51 37.43
N SER A 29 -56.76 -4.73 37.54
CA SER A 29 -55.32 -4.97 37.69
C SER A 29 -54.87 -6.12 36.80
N GLY A 30 -53.70 -5.95 36.21
CA GLY A 30 -52.97 -7.00 35.49
C GLY A 30 -51.56 -7.10 36.06
N MET A 31 -51.02 -8.31 36.06
CA MET A 31 -49.64 -8.56 36.50
C MET A 31 -48.85 -9.17 35.35
N THR A 32 -47.58 -8.80 35.27
CA THR A 32 -46.59 -9.49 34.44
C THR A 32 -45.36 -9.78 35.28
N THR A 33 -44.73 -10.93 35.06
CA THR A 33 -43.52 -11.34 35.79
C THR A 33 -42.36 -11.42 34.81
N PHE A 34 -41.26 -10.75 35.15
CA PHE A 34 -40.00 -10.82 34.41
C PHE A 34 -38.99 -11.60 35.23
N THR A 35 -38.10 -12.33 34.57
CA THR A 35 -36.94 -12.97 35.20
C THR A 35 -35.71 -12.14 34.89
N TYR A 36 -34.92 -11.78 35.90
CA TYR A 36 -33.61 -11.18 35.69
C TYR A 36 -32.69 -12.23 35.08
N ALA A 37 -32.00 -11.89 34.00
CA ALA A 37 -30.98 -12.72 33.38
C ALA A 37 -29.65 -11.96 33.38
N VAL A 38 -28.53 -12.68 33.50
CA VAL A 38 -27.23 -12.12 33.11
C VAL A 38 -27.22 -12.12 31.58
N PRO A 39 -27.15 -10.95 30.92
CA PRO A 39 -26.95 -10.93 29.49
C PRO A 39 -25.64 -11.66 29.15
N PRO A 40 -25.56 -12.35 27.99
CA PRO A 40 -24.28 -12.89 27.57
C PRO A 40 -23.24 -11.75 27.50
N PRO A 41 -21.95 -12.05 27.73
CA PRO A 41 -20.90 -11.05 27.56
C PRO A 41 -20.95 -10.40 26.17
N GLY A 42 -20.30 -9.25 26.03
CA GLY A 42 -20.07 -8.65 24.71
C GLY A 42 -19.13 -9.54 23.89
N ASP A 43 -19.02 -9.26 22.60
CA ASP A 43 -18.17 -10.02 21.68
C ASP A 43 -17.65 -9.07 20.61
N LEU A 44 -16.35 -8.80 20.57
CA LEU A 44 -15.78 -7.90 19.58
C LEU A 44 -15.57 -8.65 18.26
N ASN A 45 -16.30 -8.24 17.24
CA ASN A 45 -16.15 -8.79 15.91
C ASN A 45 -15.37 -7.83 15.00
N VAL A 46 -14.18 -8.26 14.57
CA VAL A 46 -13.48 -7.67 13.43
C VAL A 46 -14.06 -8.31 12.17
N SER A 47 -15.11 -7.69 11.63
CA SER A 47 -15.89 -8.24 10.52
C SER A 47 -15.09 -8.40 9.23
N GLY A 48 -13.98 -7.67 9.10
CA GLY A 48 -13.08 -7.71 7.96
C GLY A 48 -11.98 -6.67 8.05
N LEU A 49 -10.90 -6.95 7.33
CA LEU A 49 -9.85 -6.00 6.98
C LEU A 49 -9.79 -5.95 5.46
N ASP A 50 -9.69 -4.75 4.91
CA ASP A 50 -9.55 -4.52 3.47
C ASP A 50 -8.32 -3.66 3.23
N VAL A 51 -7.36 -4.18 2.48
CA VAL A 51 -6.23 -3.42 1.93
C VAL A 51 -6.64 -2.94 0.55
N VAL A 52 -7.14 -1.71 0.50
CA VAL A 52 -7.55 -1.06 -0.74
C VAL A 52 -6.30 -0.52 -1.45
N ALA A 53 -5.73 -1.37 -2.29
CA ALA A 53 -4.70 -1.03 -3.25
C ALA A 53 -5.20 -1.38 -4.67
N THR A 54 -4.49 -0.90 -5.70
CA THR A 54 -4.47 -1.64 -6.97
C THR A 54 -3.98 -3.06 -6.67
N ASP A 55 -4.40 -4.09 -7.42
CA ASP A 55 -4.11 -5.51 -7.11
C ASP A 55 -2.64 -5.84 -6.72
N GLU A 56 -1.71 -4.95 -7.07
CA GLU A 56 -0.32 -4.89 -6.62
C GLU A 56 0.04 -3.51 -6.05
N LEU A 57 0.94 -3.51 -5.04
CA LEU A 57 1.55 -2.30 -4.47
C LEU A 57 3.03 -2.22 -4.86
N ARG A 58 3.51 -1.01 -5.13
CA ARG A 58 4.93 -0.72 -5.49
C ARG A 58 5.54 0.30 -4.54
N ALA A 59 6.86 0.44 -4.60
CA ALA A 59 7.57 1.47 -3.85
C ALA A 59 6.96 2.86 -4.06
N ASN A 60 6.84 3.61 -2.97
CA ASN A 60 6.29 4.96 -2.89
C ASN A 60 4.79 5.09 -3.25
N GLN A 61 4.10 3.99 -3.55
CA GLN A 61 2.67 4.01 -3.81
C GLN A 61 1.89 4.07 -2.50
N GLU A 62 0.85 4.90 -2.48
CA GLU A 62 -0.08 5.02 -1.36
C GLU A 62 -1.21 3.97 -1.45
N SER A 63 -1.67 3.50 -0.30
CA SER A 63 -2.77 2.54 -0.16
C SER A 63 -3.59 2.83 1.09
N GLU A 64 -4.87 2.48 1.08
CA GLU A 64 -5.71 2.52 2.28
C GLU A 64 -5.82 1.12 2.90
N VAL A 65 -5.71 1.03 4.22
CA VAL A 65 -6.10 -0.15 4.98
C VAL A 65 -7.31 0.21 5.83
N SER A 66 -8.40 -0.53 5.66
CA SER A 66 -9.68 -0.31 6.32
C SER A 66 -10.08 -1.53 7.14
N ALA A 67 -10.32 -1.36 8.43
CA ALA A 67 -10.89 -2.39 9.30
C ALA A 67 -12.28 -1.98 9.78
N TYR A 68 -13.23 -2.90 9.75
CA TYR A 68 -14.55 -2.70 10.37
C TYR A 68 -14.70 -3.56 11.62
N VAL A 69 -14.93 -2.92 12.76
CA VAL A 69 -15.06 -3.56 14.07
C VAL A 69 -16.40 -3.17 14.69
N TRP A 70 -17.08 -4.12 15.31
CA TRP A 70 -18.33 -3.86 16.03
C TRP A 70 -18.51 -4.83 17.19
N THR A 71 -19.43 -4.50 18.10
CA THR A 71 -19.76 -5.31 19.27
C THR A 71 -21.01 -6.15 19.02
N GLU A 72 -20.87 -7.45 19.16
CA GLU A 72 -21.94 -8.45 19.25
C GLU A 72 -22.28 -8.79 20.72
N GLY A 73 -23.28 -9.64 20.93
CA GLY A 73 -23.59 -10.20 22.24
C GLY A 73 -24.71 -9.47 22.99
N GLY A 74 -24.62 -9.39 24.31
CA GLY A 74 -25.69 -8.82 25.16
C GLY A 74 -25.22 -7.79 26.18
N SER A 75 -23.91 -7.61 26.33
CA SER A 75 -23.30 -6.71 27.31
C SER A 75 -22.34 -5.73 26.63
N PRO A 76 -22.19 -4.50 27.15
CA PRO A 76 -21.18 -3.56 26.69
C PRO A 76 -19.75 -4.09 26.88
N ALA A 77 -18.83 -3.59 26.06
CA ALA A 77 -17.40 -3.83 26.22
C ALA A 77 -16.73 -2.60 26.86
N GLU A 78 -15.77 -2.83 27.76
CA GLU A 78 -14.97 -1.77 28.40
C GLU A 78 -13.49 -1.93 28.05
N ASP A 79 -12.74 -0.82 28.12
CA ASP A 79 -11.30 -0.76 27.81
C ASP A 79 -10.98 -1.36 26.43
N VAL A 80 -11.77 -0.99 25.42
CA VAL A 80 -11.63 -1.55 24.07
C VAL A 80 -10.39 -0.99 23.39
N VAL A 81 -9.60 -1.89 22.80
CA VAL A 81 -8.41 -1.58 22.01
C VAL A 81 -8.51 -2.29 20.66
N VAL A 82 -8.43 -1.52 19.57
CA VAL A 82 -8.26 -2.01 18.20
C VAL A 82 -6.87 -1.64 17.71
N ARG A 83 -6.05 -2.62 17.33
CA ARG A 83 -4.64 -2.44 16.98
C ARG A 83 -4.36 -2.95 15.57
N LEU A 84 -3.60 -2.17 14.81
CA LEU A 84 -3.10 -2.48 13.48
C LEU A 84 -1.58 -2.30 13.48
N PRO A 85 -0.78 -3.37 13.64
CA PRO A 85 0.67 -3.32 13.48
C PRO A 85 1.06 -2.90 12.06
N LEU A 86 2.13 -2.12 11.95
CA LEU A 86 2.66 -1.62 10.68
C LEU A 86 3.98 -2.32 10.35
N PRO A 87 4.13 -2.89 9.14
CA PRO A 87 5.40 -3.43 8.68
C PRO A 87 6.54 -2.38 8.72
N PRO A 88 7.81 -2.78 8.95
CA PRO A 88 8.92 -1.83 9.06
C PRO A 88 9.15 -0.94 7.83
N THR A 89 8.80 -1.42 6.64
CA THR A 89 8.98 -0.71 5.37
C THR A 89 7.70 -0.03 4.88
N VAL A 90 6.69 0.12 5.73
CA VAL A 90 5.44 0.80 5.38
C VAL A 90 5.28 2.04 6.25
N ASP A 91 5.19 3.21 5.64
CA ASP A 91 4.99 4.46 6.35
C ASP A 91 3.53 4.77 6.59
N PHE A 92 3.27 5.33 7.76
CA PHE A 92 1.99 5.93 8.10
C PHE A 92 1.91 7.33 7.49
N LEU A 93 0.79 7.63 6.83
CA LEU A 93 0.52 8.96 6.28
C LEU A 93 -0.54 9.68 7.09
N SER A 94 -1.68 9.03 7.26
CA SER A 94 -2.80 9.59 8.03
C SER A 94 -3.76 8.49 8.44
N VAL A 95 -4.63 8.84 9.38
CA VAL A 95 -5.75 8.01 9.80
C VAL A 95 -7.00 8.87 9.77
N ASP A 96 -8.13 8.31 9.35
CA ASP A 96 -9.39 9.02 9.38
C ASP A 96 -9.72 9.46 10.82
N ALA A 97 -10.24 10.67 11.00
CA ALA A 97 -10.56 11.19 12.33
C ALA A 97 -11.61 10.30 13.03
N GLY A 98 -12.57 9.78 12.26
CA GLY A 98 -13.61 8.87 12.74
C GLY A 98 -14.52 9.51 13.81
N ASP A 99 -15.19 8.65 14.59
CA ASP A 99 -15.97 9.05 15.76
C ASP A 99 -15.01 9.59 16.85
N PRO A 100 -15.19 10.83 17.34
CA PRO A 100 -14.31 11.44 18.34
C PRO A 100 -14.31 10.74 19.70
N ALA A 101 -15.26 9.83 19.95
CA ALA A 101 -15.23 8.97 21.14
C ALA A 101 -14.10 7.93 21.10
N TRP A 102 -13.43 7.74 19.95
CA TRP A 102 -12.26 6.88 19.80
C TRP A 102 -10.98 7.71 19.85
N ALA A 103 -10.16 7.45 20.88
CA ALA A 103 -8.81 7.99 20.91
C ALA A 103 -7.94 7.26 19.89
N CYS A 104 -7.01 7.98 19.26
CA CYS A 104 -6.05 7.42 18.32
C CYS A 104 -4.64 7.56 18.84
N ARG A 105 -3.85 6.50 18.72
CA ARG A 105 -2.43 6.50 19.01
C ARG A 105 -1.67 5.89 17.84
N LEU A 106 -0.56 6.53 17.49
CA LEU A 106 0.42 6.04 16.53
C LEU A 106 1.75 5.83 17.27
N GLU A 107 2.34 4.66 17.10
CA GLU A 107 3.72 4.36 17.51
C GLU A 107 4.55 4.13 16.26
N GLU A 108 5.62 4.92 16.08
CA GLU A 108 6.44 4.91 14.87
C GLU A 108 7.87 4.39 15.10
N THR A 109 8.28 4.18 16.34
CA THR A 109 9.69 3.90 16.67
C THR A 109 9.98 2.43 16.91
N THR A 110 9.22 1.78 17.80
CA THR A 110 9.45 0.40 18.22
C THR A 110 8.12 -0.33 18.21
N ASP A 111 8.03 -1.47 17.52
CA ASP A 111 6.78 -2.23 17.35
C ASP A 111 5.70 -1.31 16.78
N ARG A 112 5.88 -0.85 15.53
CA ARG A 112 5.06 0.22 14.93
C ARG A 112 3.58 -0.20 14.82
N PHE A 113 2.64 0.67 15.19
CA PHE A 113 1.21 0.39 15.05
C PHE A 113 0.35 1.65 15.03
N VAL A 114 -0.86 1.48 14.49
CA VAL A 114 -2.02 2.35 14.73
C VAL A 114 -2.91 1.67 15.76
N GLU A 115 -3.36 2.42 16.76
CA GLU A 115 -4.23 1.94 17.82
C GLU A 115 -5.42 2.89 18.02
N ARG A 116 -6.60 2.29 18.18
CA ARG A 116 -7.85 2.98 18.51
C ARG A 116 -8.37 2.46 19.83
N THR A 117 -8.64 3.35 20.76
CA THR A 117 -9.12 2.99 22.10
C THR A 117 -10.43 3.68 22.46
N ARG A 118 -11.25 2.98 23.25
CA ARG A 118 -12.52 3.49 23.76
C ARG A 118 -12.83 2.85 25.11
N ASP A 119 -13.05 3.66 26.13
CA ASP A 119 -13.29 3.20 27.50
C ASP A 119 -14.58 2.37 27.64
N TYR A 120 -15.63 2.70 26.86
CA TYR A 120 -16.93 2.03 26.92
C TYR A 120 -17.61 1.99 25.55
N TRP A 121 -18.02 0.79 25.13
CA TRP A 121 -18.70 0.53 23.86
C TRP A 121 -20.01 -0.23 24.08
N ASP A 122 -21.13 0.49 23.94
CA ASP A 122 -22.48 -0.09 24.03
C ASP A 122 -22.86 -0.82 22.75
N ILE A 123 -23.60 -1.92 22.87
CA ILE A 123 -24.06 -2.72 21.73
C ILE A 123 -24.94 -1.95 20.71
N GLY A 124 -25.63 -0.90 21.16
CA GLY A 124 -26.40 -0.01 20.27
C GLY A 124 -25.55 1.01 19.52
N THR A 125 -24.25 1.10 19.81
CA THR A 125 -23.33 2.05 19.18
C THR A 125 -22.92 1.53 17.80
N PRO A 126 -22.90 2.38 16.76
CA PRO A 126 -22.38 1.99 15.45
C PRO A 126 -20.95 1.43 15.51
N GLY A 127 -20.64 0.54 14.56
CA GLY A 127 -19.31 -0.03 14.41
C GLY A 127 -18.24 1.03 14.13
N LEU A 128 -17.01 0.73 14.53
CA LEU A 128 -15.81 1.51 14.23
C LEU A 128 -15.31 1.15 12.82
N ASN A 129 -15.08 2.16 12.00
CA ASN A 129 -14.30 2.03 10.76
C ASN A 129 -12.93 2.66 11.01
N VAL A 130 -11.88 1.85 11.01
CA VAL A 130 -10.49 2.34 11.08
C VAL A 130 -9.95 2.41 9.68
N ARG A 131 -9.70 3.61 9.14
CA ARG A 131 -9.08 3.79 7.82
C ARG A 131 -7.73 4.46 7.96
N VAL A 132 -6.69 3.81 7.47
CA VAL A 132 -5.31 4.25 7.56
C VAL A 132 -4.75 4.40 6.15
N GLN A 133 -4.22 5.57 5.84
CA GLN A 133 -3.45 5.82 4.63
C GLN A 133 -1.98 5.49 4.91
N LEU A 134 -1.43 4.62 4.05
CA LEU A 134 -0.10 4.07 4.17
C LEU A 134 0.67 4.25 2.87
N ARG A 135 2.00 4.14 2.94
CA ARG A 135 2.88 4.12 1.77
C ARG A 135 3.94 3.05 1.93
N ALA A 136 4.04 2.12 0.98
CA ALA A 136 5.15 1.18 0.97
C ALA A 136 6.44 1.87 0.53
N GLN A 137 7.54 1.59 1.22
CA GLN A 137 8.85 2.15 0.93
C GLN A 137 9.69 1.21 0.07
N PRO A 138 10.66 1.75 -0.70
CA PRO A 138 11.72 0.96 -1.30
C PRO A 138 12.32 -0.04 -0.31
N GLY A 139 12.54 -1.28 -0.77
CA GLY A 139 13.09 -2.35 0.04
C GLY A 139 12.04 -3.14 0.83
N THR A 140 10.75 -2.87 0.64
CA THR A 140 9.68 -3.77 1.11
C THR A 140 9.88 -5.15 0.46
N PRO A 141 9.82 -6.26 1.23
CA PRO A 141 9.97 -7.58 0.66
C PRO A 141 8.93 -7.87 -0.42
N ALA A 142 9.37 -8.32 -1.60
CA ALA A 142 8.47 -8.72 -2.67
C ALA A 142 7.62 -9.94 -2.27
N GLY A 143 6.35 -9.93 -2.66
CA GLY A 143 5.37 -10.98 -2.35
C GLY A 143 4.27 -10.48 -1.41
N PRO A 144 3.66 -11.37 -0.60
CA PRO A 144 2.52 -11.01 0.24
C PRO A 144 2.92 -10.03 1.34
N LEU A 145 2.29 -8.86 1.34
CA LEU A 145 2.33 -7.87 2.40
C LEU A 145 1.01 -7.95 3.18
N THR A 146 1.04 -8.66 4.29
CA THR A 146 -0.14 -8.92 5.13
C THR A 146 -0.26 -7.89 6.24
N PHE A 147 -1.48 -7.37 6.40
CA PHE A 147 -1.90 -6.55 7.52
C PHE A 147 -2.88 -7.36 8.38
N THR A 148 -2.85 -7.14 9.69
CA THR A 148 -3.73 -7.83 10.63
C THR A 148 -4.27 -6.83 11.63
N ALA A 149 -5.59 -6.65 11.66
CA ALA A 149 -6.25 -5.91 12.73
C ALA A 149 -6.67 -6.85 13.85
N THR A 150 -6.44 -6.43 15.09
CA THR A 150 -6.88 -7.15 16.29
C THR A 150 -7.71 -6.26 17.18
N ALA A 151 -8.74 -6.82 17.81
CA ALA A 151 -9.58 -6.15 18.79
C ALA A 151 -9.50 -6.87 20.14
N SER A 152 -9.60 -6.13 21.24
CA SER A 152 -9.62 -6.68 22.59
C SER A 152 -10.40 -5.78 23.53
N ALA A 153 -11.00 -6.35 24.58
CA ALA A 153 -11.66 -5.63 25.66
C ALA A 153 -11.06 -6.01 27.03
N GLY A 154 -11.22 -5.14 28.02
CA GLY A 154 -10.95 -5.45 29.43
C GLY A 154 -12.05 -6.31 30.08
N THR A 155 -13.26 -6.29 29.52
CA THR A 155 -14.38 -7.15 29.94
C THR A 155 -14.32 -8.53 29.28
N PRO A 156 -14.86 -9.59 29.92
CA PRO A 156 -14.96 -10.90 29.28
C PRO A 156 -15.76 -10.85 27.97
N GLU A 157 -15.34 -11.65 27.00
CA GLU A 157 -16.01 -11.80 25.71
C GLU A 157 -16.66 -13.19 25.58
N SER A 158 -17.75 -13.32 24.82
CA SER A 158 -18.37 -14.64 24.59
C SER A 158 -17.53 -15.55 23.70
N SER A 159 -16.77 -14.95 22.78
CA SER A 159 -15.76 -15.58 21.96
C SER A 159 -14.61 -14.59 21.73
N THR A 160 -13.44 -15.09 21.36
CA THR A 160 -12.33 -14.27 20.87
C THR A 160 -11.89 -14.70 19.47
N GLU A 161 -12.63 -15.59 18.81
CA GLU A 161 -12.25 -16.20 17.53
C GLU A 161 -12.35 -15.22 16.35
N ASN A 162 -13.21 -14.21 16.47
CA ASN A 162 -13.51 -13.15 15.51
C ASN A 162 -12.84 -11.82 15.87
N ASN A 163 -11.99 -11.79 16.90
CA ASN A 163 -11.25 -10.59 17.32
C ASN A 163 -10.09 -10.24 16.38
N THR A 164 -9.86 -11.00 15.31
CA THR A 164 -8.71 -10.82 14.41
C THR A 164 -9.13 -11.03 12.96
N ALA A 165 -8.75 -10.08 12.10
CA ALA A 165 -8.91 -10.21 10.66
C ALA A 165 -7.61 -9.81 9.93
N PRO A 166 -7.07 -10.70 9.08
CA PRO A 166 -5.97 -10.37 8.18
C PRO A 166 -6.47 -10.03 6.77
N ASP A 167 -5.70 -9.23 6.06
CA ASP A 167 -5.81 -9.07 4.60
C ASP A 167 -4.43 -8.81 3.99
N THR A 168 -4.27 -9.10 2.70
CA THR A 168 -2.97 -9.14 2.04
C THR A 168 -3.01 -8.49 0.67
N VAL A 169 -2.05 -7.61 0.42
CA VAL A 169 -1.73 -7.11 -0.93
C VAL A 169 -0.42 -7.73 -1.41
N THR A 170 -0.24 -7.90 -2.72
CA THR A 170 1.07 -8.29 -3.26
C THR A 170 1.94 -7.06 -3.45
N TYR A 171 3.08 -6.99 -2.77
CA TYR A 171 4.12 -6.01 -3.05
C TYR A 171 5.01 -6.50 -4.19
N VAL A 172 5.23 -5.64 -5.18
CA VAL A 172 6.10 -5.91 -6.33
C VAL A 172 7.26 -4.93 -6.29
N ALA A 173 8.46 -5.46 -6.02
CA ALA A 173 9.69 -4.68 -6.06
C ALA A 173 10.11 -4.45 -7.52
N GLU A 174 10.16 -3.18 -7.92
CA GLU A 174 10.47 -2.78 -9.29
C GLU A 174 11.22 -1.44 -9.30
N GLY A 175 12.14 -1.28 -10.26
CA GLY A 175 12.77 -0.01 -10.59
C GLY A 175 12.69 0.26 -12.09
N ALA A 176 13.46 1.25 -12.54
CA ALA A 176 13.52 1.66 -13.92
C ALA A 176 14.93 2.08 -14.35
N VAL A 177 15.16 2.01 -15.66
CA VAL A 177 16.23 2.78 -16.32
C VAL A 177 15.60 3.86 -17.19
N ALA A 178 16.23 5.01 -17.23
CA ALA A 178 15.83 6.12 -18.07
C ALA A 178 17.08 6.78 -18.63
N GLY A 179 16.92 7.64 -19.63
CA GLY A 179 18.04 8.45 -20.10
C GLY A 179 17.72 9.19 -21.38
N HIS A 180 18.75 9.80 -21.94
CA HIS A 180 18.70 10.62 -23.12
C HIS A 180 19.64 10.09 -24.18
N VAL A 181 19.30 10.36 -25.43
CA VAL A 181 20.12 10.06 -26.59
C VAL A 181 20.34 11.37 -27.33
N TRP A 182 21.58 11.83 -27.44
CA TRP A 182 21.95 13.08 -28.10
C TRP A 182 23.06 12.89 -29.11
N LEU A 183 23.24 13.89 -29.96
CA LEU A 183 24.32 13.97 -30.92
C LEU A 183 25.40 14.89 -30.36
N ASP A 184 26.52 14.29 -29.96
CA ASP A 184 27.70 14.97 -29.42
C ASP A 184 28.48 15.65 -30.55
N LEU A 185 28.22 16.94 -30.74
CA LEU A 185 28.69 17.71 -31.91
C LEU A 185 30.17 18.08 -31.81
N ASP A 186 30.67 18.34 -30.62
CA ASP A 186 32.06 18.75 -30.40
C ASP A 186 32.97 17.62 -29.86
N ARG A 187 32.38 16.45 -29.59
CA ARG A 187 33.02 15.18 -29.27
C ARG A 187 33.69 15.16 -27.91
N ASP A 188 33.14 15.90 -26.96
CA ASP A 188 33.70 16.01 -25.61
C ASP A 188 33.15 14.97 -24.63
N GLY A 189 32.14 14.19 -25.04
CA GLY A 189 31.52 13.13 -24.25
C GLY A 189 30.43 13.62 -23.30
N GLN A 190 30.16 14.92 -23.28
CA GLN A 190 29.12 15.55 -22.47
C GLN A 190 27.92 15.94 -23.34
N ARG A 191 26.75 16.02 -22.72
CA ARG A 191 25.56 16.58 -23.34
C ARG A 191 25.47 18.07 -23.06
N ASP A 192 25.66 18.85 -24.11
CA ASP A 192 25.71 20.28 -24.05
C ASP A 192 24.44 21.00 -24.53
N ALA A 193 24.31 22.25 -24.09
CA ALA A 193 23.24 23.13 -24.53
C ALA A 193 23.38 23.43 -26.04
N GLY A 194 22.42 22.95 -26.83
CA GLY A 194 22.40 23.16 -28.28
C GLY A 194 22.70 21.88 -29.07
N GLU A 195 23.11 20.81 -28.39
CA GLU A 195 23.25 19.51 -29.00
C GLU A 195 21.87 18.88 -29.28
N PRO A 196 21.64 18.39 -30.50
CA PRO A 196 20.32 17.87 -30.86
C PRO A 196 20.11 16.48 -30.29
N MET A 197 18.86 16.16 -30.01
CA MET A 197 18.44 14.82 -29.63
C MET A 197 18.61 13.84 -30.80
N ALA A 198 19.10 12.63 -30.52
CA ALA A 198 19.53 11.66 -31.54
C ALA A 198 18.85 10.29 -31.42
N LEU A 199 17.73 10.21 -30.71
CA LEU A 199 16.99 8.95 -30.57
C LEU A 199 16.54 8.38 -31.93
N ASP A 200 16.29 9.25 -32.93
CA ASP A 200 15.99 8.89 -34.33
C ASP A 200 17.17 8.23 -35.08
N LYS A 201 18.38 8.29 -34.52
CA LYS A 201 19.58 7.60 -35.05
C LYS A 201 19.71 6.16 -34.56
N THR A 202 18.82 5.72 -33.69
CA THR A 202 18.77 4.36 -33.17
C THR A 202 17.58 3.61 -33.80
N ILE A 203 17.66 2.28 -33.91
CA ILE A 203 16.50 1.44 -34.28
C ILE A 203 15.71 0.95 -33.06
N GLY A 204 16.29 1.06 -31.87
CA GLY A 204 15.65 0.69 -30.62
C GLY A 204 16.65 0.53 -29.48
N LEU A 205 16.11 0.42 -28.27
CA LEU A 205 16.87 0.15 -27.07
C LEU A 205 16.25 -1.08 -26.37
N THR A 206 17.08 -1.90 -25.73
CA THR A 206 16.61 -2.99 -24.86
C THR A 206 17.44 -3.06 -23.60
N VAL A 207 16.82 -3.32 -22.46
CA VAL A 207 17.52 -3.54 -21.19
C VAL A 207 17.81 -5.03 -21.06
N VAL A 208 19.08 -5.41 -20.95
CA VAL A 208 19.53 -6.81 -20.90
C VAL A 208 20.04 -7.12 -19.49
N PRO A 209 19.49 -8.13 -18.79
CA PRO A 209 20.03 -8.54 -17.49
C PRO A 209 21.44 -9.11 -17.65
N GLU A 210 22.28 -8.99 -16.62
CA GLU A 210 23.63 -9.57 -16.59
C GLU A 210 23.65 -11.07 -16.92
N THR A 211 22.56 -11.78 -16.59
CA THR A 211 22.37 -13.21 -16.88
C THR A 211 22.13 -13.50 -18.37
N GLY A 212 21.93 -12.48 -19.21
CA GLY A 212 21.81 -12.56 -20.66
C GLY A 212 20.45 -13.02 -21.19
N SER A 213 19.49 -13.35 -20.32
CA SER A 213 18.15 -13.83 -20.71
C SER A 213 17.08 -12.81 -20.34
N LEU A 214 16.46 -12.19 -21.34
CA LEU A 214 15.28 -11.35 -21.13
C LEU A 214 14.11 -12.22 -20.68
N PRO A 215 13.44 -11.91 -19.56
CA PRO A 215 12.15 -12.51 -19.23
C PRO A 215 11.16 -12.31 -20.39
N TRP A 216 10.31 -13.30 -20.67
CA TRP A 216 9.34 -13.21 -21.77
C TRP A 216 8.22 -12.18 -21.52
N ASP A 217 7.97 -11.86 -20.24
CA ASP A 217 7.02 -10.86 -19.74
C ASP A 217 7.64 -9.46 -19.60
N TRP A 218 8.82 -9.24 -20.18
CA TRP A 218 9.57 -8.00 -20.02
C TRP A 218 8.86 -6.79 -20.66
N PRO A 219 8.67 -5.69 -19.92
CA PRO A 219 8.13 -4.45 -20.45
C PRO A 219 9.09 -3.84 -21.48
N GLY A 220 8.56 -3.40 -22.62
CA GLY A 220 9.34 -2.69 -23.62
C GLY A 220 9.86 -1.34 -23.11
N ILE A 221 10.89 -0.80 -23.77
CA ILE A 221 11.35 0.57 -23.53
C ILE A 221 10.42 1.55 -24.24
N ASN A 222 9.90 2.53 -23.51
CA ASN A 222 9.17 3.65 -24.06
C ASN A 222 10.15 4.73 -24.52
N THR A 223 9.95 5.27 -25.71
CA THR A 223 10.82 6.28 -26.31
C THR A 223 10.05 7.57 -26.61
N ASN A 224 10.71 8.71 -26.47
CA ASN A 224 10.20 10.02 -26.85
C ASN A 224 11.23 10.70 -27.74
N THR A 225 11.07 10.53 -29.05
CA THR A 225 12.00 11.07 -30.05
C THR A 225 12.06 12.59 -30.08
N VAL A 226 11.00 13.29 -29.67
CA VAL A 226 10.98 14.76 -29.61
C VAL A 226 11.88 15.28 -28.48
N ARG A 227 11.92 14.56 -27.35
CA ARG A 227 12.73 14.92 -26.18
C ARG A 227 14.08 14.20 -26.14
N GLY A 228 14.31 13.26 -27.06
CA GLY A 228 15.48 12.38 -27.04
C GLY A 228 15.52 11.41 -25.87
N THR A 229 14.42 11.23 -25.13
CA THR A 229 14.42 10.42 -23.92
C THR A 229 13.91 9.01 -24.14
N TYR A 230 14.30 8.11 -23.26
CA TYR A 230 13.70 6.79 -23.14
C TYR A 230 13.50 6.41 -21.67
N TRP A 231 12.60 5.47 -21.44
CA TRP A 231 12.28 4.94 -20.11
C TRP A 231 11.87 3.47 -20.20
N GLY A 232 12.56 2.61 -19.47
CA GLY A 232 12.26 1.19 -19.31
C GLY A 232 12.07 0.86 -17.84
N GLY A 233 10.83 0.88 -17.36
CA GLY A 233 10.51 0.53 -15.97
C GLY A 233 9.90 -0.85 -15.80
N ARG A 234 9.43 -1.12 -14.57
CA ARG A 234 8.97 -2.44 -14.09
C ARG A 234 10.08 -3.51 -14.16
N LEU A 235 11.32 -3.07 -13.94
CA LEU A 235 12.47 -3.97 -13.87
C LEU A 235 12.56 -4.50 -12.46
N LYS A 236 12.68 -5.83 -12.30
CA LYS A 236 13.01 -6.39 -10.98
C LYS A 236 14.36 -5.83 -10.52
N PRO A 237 14.58 -5.64 -9.20
CA PRO A 237 15.89 -5.26 -8.69
C PRO A 237 16.97 -6.24 -9.16
N GLY A 238 18.08 -5.70 -9.65
CA GLY A 238 19.12 -6.50 -10.28
C GLY A 238 20.07 -5.67 -11.15
N ARG A 239 20.98 -6.36 -11.84
CA ARG A 239 22.02 -5.73 -12.65
C ARG A 239 21.72 -5.87 -14.14
N TYR A 240 21.83 -4.75 -14.85
CA TYR A 240 21.35 -4.61 -16.22
C TYR A 240 22.30 -3.78 -17.08
N THR A 241 22.26 -4.03 -18.38
CA THR A 241 22.93 -3.23 -19.40
C THR A 241 21.89 -2.70 -20.38
N VAL A 242 21.97 -1.43 -20.75
CA VAL A 242 21.17 -0.89 -21.85
C VAL A 242 21.90 -1.18 -23.16
N LYS A 243 21.22 -1.90 -24.06
CA LYS A 243 21.68 -2.19 -25.40
C LYS A 243 21.02 -1.23 -26.38
N VAL A 244 21.84 -0.43 -27.05
CA VAL A 244 21.39 0.52 -28.08
C VAL A 244 21.60 -0.10 -29.45
N LEU A 245 20.52 -0.40 -30.16
CA LEU A 245 20.57 -0.97 -31.49
C LEU A 245 20.67 0.16 -32.53
N LEU A 246 21.63 0.05 -33.44
CA LEU A 246 21.84 1.01 -34.52
C LEU A 246 21.29 0.47 -35.86
N PRO A 247 21.02 1.35 -36.84
CA PRO A 247 20.57 0.92 -38.17
C PRO A 247 21.51 -0.11 -38.80
N TYR A 248 20.95 -1.06 -39.56
CA TYR A 248 21.74 -2.12 -40.18
C TYR A 248 22.83 -1.57 -41.09
N GLY A 249 24.05 -2.05 -40.91
CA GLY A 249 25.23 -1.57 -41.64
C GLY A 249 25.64 -0.12 -41.33
N SER A 250 25.08 0.51 -40.29
CA SER A 250 25.46 1.86 -39.87
C SER A 250 26.93 1.93 -39.43
N THR A 251 27.57 3.05 -39.72
CA THR A 251 28.90 3.43 -39.21
C THR A 251 28.82 4.41 -38.04
N THR A 252 27.61 4.68 -37.52
CA THR A 252 27.41 5.52 -36.34
C THR A 252 28.30 5.03 -35.18
N GLN A 253 28.96 5.97 -34.52
CA GLN A 253 29.82 5.72 -33.36
C GLN A 253 29.21 6.37 -32.12
N PHE A 254 29.51 5.80 -30.96
CA PHE A 254 29.22 6.42 -29.67
C PHE A 254 30.38 7.35 -29.30
N THR A 255 30.10 8.37 -28.50
CA THR A 255 31.14 9.23 -27.93
C THR A 255 31.95 8.49 -26.85
N THR A 256 32.97 9.15 -26.32
CA THR A 256 33.76 8.60 -25.21
C THR A 256 32.89 8.60 -23.94
N SER A 257 32.82 7.47 -23.26
CA SER A 257 32.05 7.31 -22.03
C SER A 257 32.73 7.91 -20.80
N ASP A 258 31.93 8.13 -19.76
CA ASP A 258 32.36 8.46 -18.40
C ASP A 258 33.26 9.71 -18.32
N LEU A 259 32.96 10.73 -19.14
CA LEU A 259 33.76 11.95 -19.25
C LEU A 259 33.07 13.14 -18.62
N GLY A 260 33.33 13.45 -17.35
CA GLY A 260 32.90 14.71 -16.73
C GLY A 260 31.80 14.52 -15.69
N ASP A 261 30.67 15.21 -15.86
CA ASP A 261 29.50 15.09 -14.98
C ASP A 261 28.66 13.88 -15.39
N ASP A 262 28.37 13.02 -14.42
CA ASP A 262 27.58 11.78 -14.53
C ASP A 262 26.13 12.04 -14.97
N ALA A 263 25.61 13.26 -14.76
CA ALA A 263 24.27 13.64 -15.20
C ALA A 263 24.18 13.96 -16.71
N SER A 264 25.32 14.01 -17.40
CA SER A 264 25.39 14.41 -18.81
C SER A 264 26.47 13.72 -19.62
N ASP A 265 27.28 12.82 -19.06
CA ASP A 265 28.16 11.98 -19.85
C ASP A 265 27.40 10.83 -20.52
N SER A 266 28.11 10.13 -21.40
CA SER A 266 27.59 8.94 -22.07
C SER A 266 27.97 7.68 -21.29
N ASP A 267 27.00 6.81 -21.04
CA ASP A 267 27.20 5.54 -20.33
C ASP A 267 27.59 4.37 -21.24
N ILE A 268 27.68 4.59 -22.56
CA ILE A 268 28.02 3.53 -23.52
C ILE A 268 29.52 3.23 -23.52
N VAL A 269 29.88 2.11 -22.89
CA VAL A 269 31.27 1.67 -22.69
C VAL A 269 31.78 0.69 -23.75
N SER A 270 30.89 0.13 -24.57
CA SER A 270 31.33 -0.76 -25.65
C SER A 270 30.49 -0.66 -26.90
N TYR A 271 31.15 -0.92 -28.04
CA TYR A 271 30.58 -0.90 -29.37
C TYR A 271 30.88 -2.20 -30.10
N VAL A 272 29.85 -2.79 -30.70
CA VAL A 272 29.97 -3.94 -31.59
C VAL A 272 29.53 -3.50 -32.97
N GLY A 273 30.45 -3.52 -33.94
CA GLY A 273 30.17 -3.15 -35.33
C GLY A 273 29.62 -4.31 -36.18
N GLY A 274 29.73 -4.16 -37.50
CA GLY A 274 29.28 -5.16 -38.48
C GLY A 274 27.90 -4.83 -39.06
N TYR A 275 27.20 -5.85 -39.56
CA TYR A 275 25.88 -5.64 -40.19
C TYR A 275 24.77 -5.33 -39.17
N TYR A 276 24.91 -5.79 -37.92
CA TYR A 276 23.98 -5.53 -36.82
C TYR A 276 24.70 -4.76 -35.70
N PRO A 277 25.04 -3.47 -35.93
CA PRO A 277 25.80 -2.71 -34.96
C PRO A 277 24.99 -2.36 -33.71
N TYR A 278 25.63 -2.38 -32.54
CA TYR A 278 25.02 -1.97 -31.27
C TYR A 278 26.04 -1.46 -30.24
N GLY A 279 25.57 -0.62 -29.32
CA GLY A 279 26.29 -0.20 -28.12
C GLY A 279 25.77 -0.89 -26.87
N LEU A 280 26.60 -1.01 -25.85
CA LEU A 280 26.21 -1.48 -24.52
C LEU A 280 26.68 -0.47 -23.47
N SER A 281 25.79 -0.16 -22.53
CA SER A 281 26.14 0.63 -21.35
C SER A 281 27.08 -0.12 -20.41
N ALA A 282 27.65 0.60 -19.44
CA ALA A 282 28.15 -0.03 -18.22
C ALA A 282 27.03 -0.83 -17.53
N LEU A 283 27.41 -1.75 -16.65
CA LEU A 283 26.46 -2.53 -15.89
C LEU A 283 25.88 -1.68 -14.75
N VAL A 284 24.59 -1.43 -14.79
CA VAL A 284 23.88 -0.63 -13.80
C VAL A 284 23.11 -1.51 -12.82
N GLU A 285 23.04 -1.09 -11.57
CA GLU A 285 22.25 -1.76 -10.54
C GLU A 285 20.92 -1.03 -10.35
N VAL A 286 19.83 -1.71 -10.69
CA VAL A 286 18.48 -1.22 -10.48
C VAL A 286 18.01 -1.68 -9.11
N HIS A 287 17.64 -0.71 -8.27
CA HIS A 287 17.06 -0.94 -6.95
C HIS A 287 15.53 -0.75 -6.97
N ASP A 288 14.85 -1.30 -5.97
CA ASP A 288 13.41 -1.10 -5.78
C ASP A 288 13.08 0.40 -5.62
N GLY A 289 12.07 0.87 -6.36
CA GLY A 289 11.65 2.27 -6.38
C GLY A 289 12.65 3.26 -6.99
N ALA A 290 13.79 2.79 -7.52
CA ALA A 290 14.81 3.65 -8.11
C ALA A 290 14.63 3.79 -9.63
N GLU A 291 15.00 4.96 -10.14
CA GLU A 291 15.19 5.20 -11.57
C GLU A 291 16.66 5.52 -11.82
N ILE A 292 17.34 4.67 -12.59
CA ILE A 292 18.76 4.80 -12.92
C ILE A 292 18.92 5.50 -14.26
N GLN A 293 19.76 6.52 -14.33
CA GLN A 293 20.06 7.21 -15.58
C GLN A 293 21.11 6.44 -16.37
N VAL A 294 20.87 6.29 -17.68
CA VAL A 294 21.79 5.70 -18.66
C VAL A 294 21.69 6.53 -19.94
N ASP A 295 22.61 7.47 -20.10
CA ASP A 295 22.67 8.45 -21.15
C ASP A 295 23.54 7.93 -22.33
N VAL A 296 23.18 8.30 -23.57
CA VAL A 296 23.76 7.77 -24.81
C VAL A 296 24.21 8.91 -25.73
N GLY A 297 25.52 9.15 -25.76
CA GLY A 297 26.12 10.12 -26.68
C GLY A 297 26.50 9.48 -28.01
N ILE A 298 26.02 10.05 -29.12
CA ILE A 298 26.30 9.59 -30.49
C ILE A 298 27.16 10.62 -31.22
N LEU A 299 28.17 10.18 -31.96
CA LEU A 299 29.00 11.07 -32.78
C LEU A 299 28.37 11.36 -34.16
N PRO A 300 28.57 12.57 -34.72
CA PRO A 300 28.23 12.91 -36.10
C PRO A 300 28.90 11.97 -37.10
N GLN A 301 28.13 11.54 -38.11
CA GLN A 301 28.69 10.81 -39.24
C GLN A 301 29.67 11.71 -40.00
N SER A 302 30.88 11.19 -40.24
CA SER A 302 31.94 11.82 -41.02
C SER A 302 31.71 11.76 -42.52
#